data_AF-A0AAU9REV6-F1
#
_entry.id   AF-A0AAU9REV6-F1
#
_cell.length_a   1.000
_cell.length_b   1.000
_cell.length_c   1.000
_cell.angle_alpha   90.00
_cell.angle_beta   90.00
_cell.angle_gamma   90.00
#
_symmetry.space_group_name_H-M   'P 1'
#
loop_
_entity.id
_entity.type
_entity.pdbx_description
1 polymer ?
#
loop_
_entity_poly.entity_id
_entity_poly.type
_entity_poly.pdbx_seq_one_letter_code
_entity_poly.pdbx_strand_id
1 'polypeptide(L)'
;MTNSKLLLTFFQFTLVLSVLGLAYTCSLTLDYYKTSCPSAKYIAKAITKKYISRDPTLAASLLRLHFHDCFVRGCDGSVLLNSTKNNTAEREHTPTLALEVFKSLISVKKALEKKCPGVVSCADLLALVARDAVLQIGGPSWPVPLGRRDGRVSIASEANDNLPSLIST
;
A
#
# COMPACT_ATOMS: atom_id res chain seq x y z
N MET A 1 16.10 -29.18 -46.15
CA MET A 1 16.70 -29.22 -44.80
C MET A 1 16.93 -27.83 -44.16
N THR A 2 16.80 -26.73 -44.91
CA THR A 2 17.00 -25.35 -44.43
C THR A 2 15.79 -24.75 -43.70
N ASN A 3 14.57 -25.04 -44.16
CA ASN A 3 13.34 -24.50 -43.58
C ASN A 3 13.06 -24.97 -42.14
N SER A 4 13.37 -26.23 -41.82
CA SER A 4 13.17 -26.78 -40.46
C SER A 4 14.14 -26.16 -39.45
N LYS A 5 15.40 -25.90 -39.83
CA LYS A 5 16.36 -25.21 -38.97
C LYS A 5 15.94 -23.76 -38.71
N LEU A 6 15.44 -23.07 -39.74
CA LEU A 6 14.95 -21.69 -39.62
C LEU A 6 13.71 -21.58 -38.70
N LEU A 7 12.78 -22.54 -38.80
CA LEU A 7 11.61 -22.66 -37.92
C LEU A 7 12.01 -22.93 -36.47
N LEU A 8 12.97 -23.83 -36.23
CA LEU A 8 13.48 -24.08 -34.88
C LEU A 8 14.16 -22.84 -34.29
N THR A 9 14.95 -22.09 -35.08
CA THR A 9 15.59 -20.86 -34.60
C THR A 9 14.56 -19.77 -34.28
N PHE A 10 13.49 -19.65 -35.08
CA PHE A 10 12.40 -18.72 -34.81
C PHE A 10 11.66 -19.08 -33.51
N PHE A 11 11.36 -20.37 -33.31
CA PHE A 11 10.69 -20.87 -32.12
C PHE A 11 11.53 -20.64 -30.84
N GLN A 12 12.84 -20.90 -30.92
CA GLN A 12 13.75 -20.60 -29.81
C GLN A 12 13.83 -19.10 -29.51
N PHE A 13 13.86 -18.24 -30.53
CA PHE A 13 13.90 -16.79 -30.35
C PHE A 13 12.61 -16.26 -29.70
N THR A 14 11.44 -16.76 -30.12
CA THR A 14 10.15 -16.42 -29.49
C THR A 14 10.03 -16.92 -28.05
N LEU A 15 10.55 -18.12 -27.76
CA LEU A 15 10.55 -18.67 -26.41
C LEU A 15 11.42 -17.83 -25.47
N VAL A 16 12.63 -17.44 -25.91
CA VAL A 16 13.53 -16.55 -25.15
C VAL A 16 12.87 -15.20 -24.89
N LEU A 17 12.23 -14.58 -25.90
CA LEU A 17 11.55 -13.30 -25.74
C LEU A 17 10.36 -13.37 -24.76
N SER A 18 9.62 -14.50 -24.75
CA SER A 18 8.53 -14.74 -23.80
C SER A 18 9.00 -14.89 -22.35
N VAL A 19 10.16 -15.52 -22.14
CA VAL A 19 10.77 -15.68 -20.80
C VAL A 19 11.33 -14.34 -20.29
N LEU A 20 11.91 -13.51 -21.16
CA LEU A 20 12.37 -12.16 -20.81
C LEU A 20 11.23 -11.21 -20.41
N GLY A 21 10.05 -11.35 -21.01
CA GLY A 21 8.86 -10.57 -20.65
C GLY A 21 8.27 -10.87 -19.26
N LEU A 22 8.59 -12.03 -18.69
CA LEU A 22 8.09 -12.47 -17.37
C LEU A 22 8.97 -11.99 -16.20
N ALA A 23 10.15 -11.42 -16.48
CA ALA A 23 11.13 -11.01 -15.46
C ALA A 23 10.97 -9.55 -14.98
N TYR A 24 9.81 -8.92 -15.18
CA TYR A 24 9.50 -7.68 -14.48
C TYR A 24 9.18 -8.00 -13.02
N THR A 25 10.22 -8.10 -12.18
CA THR A 25 10.02 -8.04 -10.73
C THR A 25 9.43 -6.67 -10.42
N CYS A 26 8.22 -6.64 -9.87
CA CYS A 26 7.61 -5.42 -9.33
C CYS A 26 8.33 -5.07 -8.02
N SER A 27 9.58 -4.63 -8.14
CA SER A 27 10.44 -4.32 -7.01
C SER A 27 10.11 -2.95 -6.49
N LEU A 28 9.92 -2.85 -5.16
CA LEU A 28 9.75 -1.57 -4.49
C LEU A 28 11.03 -0.75 -4.58
N THR A 29 10.93 0.55 -4.82
CA THR A 29 12.07 1.45 -4.93
C THR A 29 11.87 2.73 -4.13
N LEU A 30 12.96 3.35 -3.67
CA LEU A 30 12.87 4.61 -2.93
C LEU A 30 12.40 5.78 -3.81
N ASP A 31 12.62 5.70 -5.12
CA ASP A 31 12.38 6.78 -6.08
C ASP A 31 11.16 6.52 -6.99
N TYR A 32 10.29 5.56 -6.65
CA TYR A 32 9.17 5.11 -7.49
C TYR A 32 8.30 6.25 -8.06
N TYR A 33 7.97 7.26 -7.25
CA TYR A 33 7.15 8.41 -7.66
C TYR A 33 7.96 9.66 -8.06
N LYS A 34 9.29 9.56 -8.19
CA LYS A 34 10.17 10.72 -8.43
C LYS A 34 9.82 11.51 -9.70
N THR A 35 9.34 10.82 -10.73
CA THR A 35 8.93 11.43 -12.01
C THR A 35 7.43 11.65 -12.10
N SER A 36 6.63 10.64 -11.73
CA SER A 36 5.17 10.65 -11.90
C SER A 36 4.43 11.48 -10.85
N CYS A 37 4.92 11.57 -9.61
CA CYS A 37 4.39 12.45 -8.58
C CYS A 37 5.47 12.91 -7.60
N PRO A 38 6.35 13.85 -8.00
CA PRO A 38 7.51 14.25 -7.20
C PRO A 38 7.15 14.78 -5.80
N SER A 39 5.95 15.36 -5.67
CA SER A 39 5.45 15.93 -4.41
C SER A 39 4.77 14.91 -3.49
N ALA A 40 4.65 13.63 -3.86
CA ALA A 40 3.85 12.64 -3.13
C ALA A 40 4.26 12.52 -1.65
N LYS A 41 5.56 12.29 -1.39
CA LYS A 41 6.12 12.17 -0.03
C LYS A 41 5.89 13.43 0.81
N TYR A 42 5.99 14.60 0.18
CA TYR A 42 5.80 15.88 0.87
C TYR A 42 4.33 16.12 1.22
N ILE A 43 3.41 15.86 0.29
CA ILE A 43 1.96 16.02 0.50
C ILE A 43 1.48 15.10 1.63
N ALA A 44 1.87 13.82 1.59
CA ALA A 44 1.55 12.87 2.65
C ALA A 44 2.03 13.37 4.02
N LYS A 45 3.32 13.73 4.13
CA LYS A 45 3.92 14.23 5.37
C LYS A 45 3.23 15.48 5.91
N ALA A 46 2.94 16.46 5.05
CA ALA A 46 2.35 17.73 5.45
C ALA A 46 0.94 17.55 6.03
N ILE A 47 0.12 16.71 5.40
CA ILE A 47 -1.25 16.45 5.85
C ILE A 47 -1.25 15.57 7.09
N THR A 48 -0.44 14.49 7.13
CA THR A 48 -0.27 13.64 8.31
C THR A 48 0.14 14.47 9.52
N LYS A 49 1.11 15.38 9.35
CA LYS A 49 1.51 16.32 10.40
C LYS A 49 0.34 17.16 10.91
N LYS A 50 -0.44 17.75 10.01
CA LYS A 50 -1.60 18.58 10.39
C LYS A 50 -2.62 17.82 11.24
N TYR A 51 -2.87 16.54 10.95
CA TYR A 51 -3.80 15.71 11.72
C TYR A 51 -3.22 15.34 13.09
N ILE A 52 -1.97 14.87 13.14
CA ILE A 52 -1.33 14.45 14.39
C ILE A 52 -1.07 15.62 15.34
N SER A 53 -0.80 16.82 14.82
CA SER A 53 -0.69 18.02 15.67
C SER A 53 -2.00 18.40 16.37
N ARG A 54 -3.15 17.90 15.91
CA ARG A 54 -4.45 18.12 16.55
C ARG A 54 -4.81 17.00 17.52
N ASP A 55 -4.46 15.76 17.15
CA ASP A 55 -4.66 14.58 17.96
C ASP A 55 -3.43 13.65 17.85
N PRO A 56 -2.52 13.69 18.82
CA PRO A 56 -1.32 12.85 18.83
C PRO A 56 -1.63 11.35 18.87
N THR A 57 -2.81 10.92 19.34
CA THR A 57 -3.18 9.50 19.42
C THR A 57 -3.37 8.86 18.04
N LEU A 58 -3.60 9.67 17.01
CA LEU A 58 -3.67 9.24 15.62
C LEU A 58 -2.37 8.56 15.15
N ALA A 59 -1.21 8.95 15.69
CA ALA A 59 0.06 8.43 15.23
C ALA A 59 0.17 6.91 15.44
N ALA A 60 -0.21 6.43 16.64
CA ALA A 60 -0.23 5.01 16.96
C ALA A 60 -1.26 4.25 16.11
N SER A 61 -2.43 4.85 15.88
CA SER A 61 -3.49 4.24 15.08
C SER A 61 -3.11 4.09 13.60
N LEU A 62 -2.42 5.08 13.03
CA LEU A 62 -1.94 5.05 11.64
C LEU A 62 -0.82 4.02 11.44
N LEU A 63 0.12 3.94 12.39
CA LEU A 63 1.15 2.91 12.37
C LEU A 63 0.53 1.50 12.48
N ARG A 64 -0.41 1.31 13.42
CA ARG A 64 -1.13 0.06 13.60
C ARG A 64 -1.92 -0.33 12.34
N LEU A 65 -2.56 0.62 11.68
CA LEU A 65 -3.32 0.33 10.46
C LEU A 65 -2.43 -0.18 9.32
N HIS A 66 -1.23 0.38 9.15
CA HIS A 66 -0.27 -0.17 8.19
C HIS A 66 0.21 -1.58 8.57
N PHE A 67 0.39 -1.86 9.86
CA PHE A 67 0.66 -3.22 10.34
C PHE A 67 -0.49 -4.18 10.02
N HIS A 68 -1.74 -3.79 10.27
CA HIS A 68 -2.92 -4.60 9.96
C HIS A 68 -3.00 -4.93 8.46
N ASP A 69 -2.80 -3.93 7.61
CA ASP A 69 -2.75 -4.10 6.15
C ASP A 69 -1.71 -5.14 5.75
N CYS A 70 -0.47 -4.97 6.21
CA CYS A 70 0.61 -5.86 5.81
C CYS A 70 0.48 -7.30 6.30
N PHE A 71 -0.24 -7.54 7.39
CA PHE A 71 -0.42 -8.88 7.96
C PHE A 71 -1.52 -9.68 7.28
N VAL A 72 -2.47 -9.01 6.61
CA VAL A 72 -3.56 -9.66 5.90
C VAL A 72 -3.30 -9.56 4.41
N ARG A 73 -2.95 -10.68 3.75
CA ARG A 73 -2.62 -10.76 2.30
C ARG A 73 -1.44 -9.90 1.83
N GLY A 74 -0.78 -9.15 2.71
CA GLY A 74 0.34 -8.28 2.39
C GLY A 74 -0.07 -6.81 2.27
N CYS A 75 0.91 -5.91 2.13
CA CYS A 75 0.65 -4.46 2.13
C CYS A 75 0.01 -4.01 0.80
N ASP A 76 -1.29 -4.19 0.63
CA ASP A 76 -2.02 -3.88 -0.59
C ASP A 76 -3.17 -2.87 -0.37
N GLY A 77 -3.35 -2.32 0.82
CA GLY A 77 -4.41 -1.36 1.10
C GLY A 77 -5.81 -1.98 1.21
N SER A 78 -5.96 -3.30 1.22
CA SER A 78 -7.26 -3.99 1.36
C SER A 78 -8.01 -3.55 2.62
N VAL A 79 -7.29 -3.23 3.70
CA VAL A 79 -7.88 -2.78 4.98
C VAL A 79 -8.68 -1.47 4.85
N LEU A 80 -8.51 -0.74 3.75
CA LEU A 80 -9.22 0.51 3.48
C LEU A 80 -10.56 0.31 2.74
N LEU A 81 -10.81 -0.89 2.23
CA LEU A 81 -12.04 -1.22 1.52
C LEU A 81 -13.24 -1.23 2.46
N ASN A 82 -14.38 -0.76 1.95
CA ASN A 82 -15.64 -0.80 2.68
C ASN A 82 -16.34 -2.14 2.47
N SER A 83 -17.12 -2.56 3.47
CA SER A 83 -18.04 -3.69 3.33
C SER A 83 -19.05 -3.47 2.20
N THR A 84 -19.44 -4.56 1.56
CA THR A 84 -20.48 -4.60 0.53
C THR A 84 -21.64 -5.46 1.01
N LYS A 85 -22.75 -5.50 0.27
CA LYS A 85 -23.93 -6.31 0.65
C LYS A 85 -23.60 -7.80 0.86
N ASN A 86 -22.60 -8.32 0.16
CA ASN A 86 -22.26 -9.74 0.14
C ASN A 86 -20.92 -10.05 0.83
N ASN A 87 -20.24 -9.05 1.39
CA ASN A 87 -18.91 -9.24 1.98
C ASN A 87 -18.62 -8.22 3.08
N THR A 88 -18.20 -8.72 4.23
CA THR A 88 -17.70 -7.91 5.36
C THR A 88 -16.20 -7.69 5.19
N ALA A 89 -15.79 -6.43 5.08
CA ALA A 89 -14.38 -6.07 4.89
C ALA A 89 -13.57 -6.17 6.18
N GLU A 90 -12.23 -6.27 6.06
CA GLU A 90 -11.28 -6.28 7.18
C GLU A 90 -11.45 -5.08 8.11
N ARG A 91 -11.88 -3.94 7.56
CA ARG A 91 -12.11 -2.73 8.33
C ARG A 91 -13.11 -2.92 9.48
N GLU A 92 -14.08 -3.83 9.35
CA GLU A 92 -15.08 -4.12 10.38
C GLU A 92 -14.54 -5.03 11.50
N HIS A 93 -13.38 -5.67 11.28
CA HIS A 93 -12.77 -6.56 12.27
C HIS A 93 -12.34 -5.82 13.54
N THR A 94 -12.05 -4.51 13.47
CA THR A 94 -11.67 -3.72 14.64
C THR A 94 -12.62 -2.52 14.80
N PRO A 95 -13.68 -2.64 15.62
CA PRO A 95 -14.70 -1.59 15.79
C PRO A 95 -14.16 -0.26 16.32
N THR A 96 -12.96 -0.25 16.90
CA THR A 96 -12.37 0.89 17.60
C THR A 96 -11.49 1.78 16.74
N LEU A 97 -11.22 1.43 15.47
CA LEU A 97 -10.38 2.28 14.63
C LEU A 97 -11.15 3.53 14.21
N ALA A 98 -10.80 4.64 14.86
CA ALA A 98 -11.58 5.87 14.87
C ALA A 98 -11.84 6.46 13.48
N LEU A 99 -13.03 7.04 13.31
CA LEU A 99 -13.44 7.84 12.15
C LEU A 99 -12.36 8.86 11.72
N GLU A 100 -11.63 9.44 12.68
CA GLU A 100 -10.56 10.40 12.41
C GLU A 100 -9.33 9.80 11.70
N VAL A 101 -9.00 8.53 11.94
CA VAL A 101 -7.92 7.82 11.23
C VAL A 101 -8.23 7.80 9.74
N PHE A 102 -9.42 7.33 9.37
CA PHE A 102 -9.84 7.26 7.97
C PHE A 102 -10.02 8.64 7.35
N LYS A 103 -10.53 9.64 8.08
CA LYS A 103 -10.58 11.02 7.60
C LYS A 103 -9.19 11.56 7.24
N SER A 104 -8.17 11.26 8.04
CA SER A 104 -6.80 11.69 7.75
C SER A 104 -6.28 11.07 6.45
N LEU A 105 -6.49 9.77 6.24
CA LEU A 105 -6.09 9.04 5.03
C LEU A 105 -6.83 9.54 3.79
N ILE A 106 -8.15 9.74 3.90
CA ILE A 106 -8.97 10.30 2.81
C ILE A 106 -8.47 11.69 2.42
N SER A 107 -8.12 12.53 3.40
CA SER A 107 -7.57 13.87 3.14
C SER A 107 -6.20 13.81 2.43
N VAL A 108 -5.32 12.90 2.85
CA VAL A 108 -4.04 12.66 2.15
C VAL A 108 -4.30 12.22 0.72
N LYS A 109 -5.14 11.19 0.53
CA LYS A 109 -5.46 10.65 -0.80
C LYS A 109 -6.07 11.70 -1.70
N LYS A 110 -7.03 12.48 -1.22
CA LYS A 110 -7.67 13.56 -1.99
C LYS A 110 -6.66 14.62 -2.44
N ALA A 111 -5.69 14.97 -1.61
CA ALA A 111 -4.66 15.93 -1.99
C ALA A 111 -3.67 15.36 -3.02
N LEU A 112 -3.32 14.07 -2.89
CA LEU A 112 -2.51 13.36 -3.88
C LEU A 112 -3.24 13.26 -5.22
N GLU A 113 -4.50 12.84 -5.23
CA GLU A 113 -5.31 12.75 -6.45
C GLU A 113 -5.50 14.11 -7.12
N LYS A 114 -5.64 15.19 -6.35
CA LYS A 114 -5.67 16.55 -6.90
C LYS A 114 -4.35 16.92 -7.59
N LYS A 115 -3.21 16.42 -7.12
CA LYS A 115 -1.88 16.76 -7.65
C LYS A 115 -1.45 15.85 -8.79
N CYS A 116 -1.72 14.55 -8.68
CA CYS A 116 -1.29 13.49 -9.58
C CYS A 116 -2.37 12.39 -9.63
N PRO A 117 -3.41 12.58 -10.46
CA PRO A 117 -4.57 11.69 -10.52
C PRO A 117 -4.18 10.25 -10.90
N GLY A 118 -4.65 9.28 -10.12
CA GLY A 118 -4.46 7.85 -10.39
C GLY A 118 -3.02 7.34 -10.27
N VAL A 119 -2.10 8.13 -9.71
CA VAL A 119 -0.67 7.78 -9.65
C VAL A 119 -0.30 7.04 -8.37
N VAL A 120 -0.63 7.61 -7.20
CA VAL A 120 -0.16 7.10 -5.91
C VAL A 120 -1.16 6.08 -5.36
N SER A 121 -0.73 4.86 -5.08
CA SER A 121 -1.59 3.80 -4.54
C SER A 121 -2.00 4.09 -3.09
N CYS A 122 -3.14 3.56 -2.67
CA CYS A 122 -3.57 3.56 -1.28
C CYS A 122 -2.62 2.75 -0.38
N ALA A 123 -2.06 1.66 -0.90
CA ALA A 123 -1.05 0.85 -0.20
C ALA A 123 0.22 1.65 0.13
N ASP A 124 0.77 2.40 -0.82
CA ASP A 124 1.93 3.26 -0.56
C ASP A 124 1.59 4.48 0.28
N LEU A 125 0.36 5.00 0.17
CA LEU A 125 -0.14 6.03 1.07
C LEU A 125 -0.08 5.54 2.53
N LEU A 126 -0.54 4.33 2.85
CA LEU A 126 -0.45 3.77 4.20
C LEU A 126 0.99 3.69 4.69
N ALA A 127 1.91 3.20 3.86
CA ALA A 127 3.33 3.10 4.22
C ALA A 127 3.97 4.48 4.50
N LEU A 128 3.65 5.49 3.67
CA LEU A 128 4.13 6.86 3.88
C LEU A 128 3.56 7.47 5.15
N VAL A 129 2.24 7.35 5.35
CA VAL A 129 1.54 7.93 6.50
C VAL A 129 2.01 7.28 7.81
N ALA A 130 2.25 5.97 7.84
CA ALA A 130 2.79 5.28 9.02
C ALA A 130 4.19 5.80 9.40
N ARG A 131 5.09 5.98 8.42
CA ARG A 131 6.41 6.58 8.67
C ARG A 131 6.28 8.01 9.16
N ASP A 132 5.49 8.81 8.46
CA ASP A 132 5.30 10.22 8.80
C ASP A 132 4.69 10.39 10.20
N ALA A 133 3.81 9.46 10.60
CA ALA A 133 3.20 9.41 11.92
C ALA A 133 4.23 9.19 13.03
N VAL A 134 5.09 8.17 12.90
CA VAL A 134 6.17 7.91 13.85
C VAL A 134 7.13 9.10 13.95
N LEU A 135 7.46 9.71 12.81
CA LEU A 135 8.30 10.90 12.78
C LEU A 135 7.67 12.09 13.52
N GLN A 136 6.35 12.26 13.46
CA GLN A 136 5.67 13.37 14.13
C GLN A 136 5.66 13.28 15.65
N ILE A 137 5.73 12.07 16.20
CA ILE A 137 5.78 11.84 17.65
C ILE A 137 7.21 11.72 18.19
N GLY A 138 8.21 12.16 17.42
CA GLY A 138 9.62 12.15 17.82
C GLY A 138 10.34 10.83 17.58
N GLY A 139 9.72 9.87 16.89
CA GLY A 139 10.37 8.64 16.48
C GLY A 139 11.33 8.83 15.29
N PRO A 140 12.04 7.75 14.89
CA PRO A 140 12.99 7.80 13.80
C PRO A 140 12.28 8.01 12.45
N SER A 141 13.00 8.57 11.49
CA SER A 141 12.62 8.51 10.08
C SER A 141 13.37 7.36 9.41
N TRP A 142 12.69 6.62 8.54
CA TRP A 142 13.31 5.63 7.65
C TRP A 142 12.95 5.87 6.18
N PRO A 143 13.78 5.37 5.24
CA PRO A 143 13.42 5.30 3.83
C PRO A 143 12.24 4.33 3.64
N VAL A 144 11.21 4.74 2.91
CA VAL A 144 10.06 3.90 2.58
C VAL A 144 10.19 3.48 1.11
N PRO A 145 10.43 2.20 0.79
CA PRO A 145 10.31 1.68 -0.56
C PRO A 145 8.86 1.77 -1.01
N LEU A 146 8.63 2.24 -2.25
CA LEU A 146 7.32 2.49 -2.85
C LEU A 146 7.19 1.70 -4.15
N GLY A 147 5.97 1.58 -4.64
CA GLY A 147 5.57 0.78 -5.80
C GLY A 147 4.49 -0.26 -5.50
N ARG A 148 3.89 -0.24 -4.30
CA ARG A 148 2.78 -1.14 -3.95
C ARG A 148 1.57 -0.82 -4.80
N ARG A 149 0.72 -1.82 -5.03
CA ARG A 149 -0.54 -1.69 -5.77
C ARG A 149 -1.72 -2.04 -4.87
N ASP A 150 -2.87 -1.46 -5.21
CA ASP A 150 -4.07 -1.62 -4.39
C ASP A 150 -4.75 -2.98 -4.63
N GLY A 151 -4.97 -3.70 -3.53
CA GLY A 151 -5.74 -4.92 -3.44
C GLY A 151 -7.22 -4.66 -3.76
N ARG A 152 -7.91 -5.72 -4.18
CA ARG A 152 -9.35 -5.66 -4.55
C ARG A 152 -10.22 -6.59 -3.71
N VAL A 153 -9.61 -7.29 -2.76
CA VAL A 153 -10.26 -8.29 -1.93
C VAL A 153 -9.97 -7.90 -0.49
N SER A 154 -11.01 -7.81 0.33
CA SER A 154 -10.89 -7.58 1.77
C SER A 154 -11.93 -8.40 2.49
N ILE A 155 -11.52 -9.29 3.39
CA ILE A 155 -12.40 -10.27 4.02
C ILE A 155 -12.13 -10.26 5.53
N ALA A 156 -13.16 -10.00 6.33
CA ALA A 156 -13.04 -9.88 7.79
C ALA A 156 -12.48 -11.13 8.48
N SER A 157 -12.77 -12.34 7.96
CA SER A 157 -12.24 -13.58 8.54
C SER A 157 -10.72 -13.69 8.37
N GLU A 158 -10.15 -13.19 7.27
CA GLU A 158 -8.70 -13.22 7.05
C GLU A 158 -7.97 -12.34 8.09
N ALA A 159 -8.61 -11.28 8.57
CA ALA A 159 -8.06 -10.49 9.68
C ALA A 159 -8.03 -11.30 11.00
N ASN A 160 -9.06 -12.10 11.30
CA ASN A 160 -9.06 -12.98 12.48
C ASN A 160 -7.94 -14.02 12.41
N ASP A 161 -7.70 -14.58 11.23
CA ASP A 161 -6.79 -15.71 11.05
C ASP A 161 -5.31 -15.28 11.01
N ASN A 162 -5.03 -14.08 10.51
CA ASN A 162 -3.65 -13.62 10.27
C ASN A 162 -3.14 -12.59 11.29
N LEU A 163 -4.03 -11.89 12.00
CA LEU A 163 -3.58 -10.94 13.02
C LEU A 163 -3.28 -11.66 14.34
N PRO A 164 -2.14 -11.39 14.96
CA PRO A 164 -1.80 -12.00 16.25
C PRO A 164 -2.80 -11.57 17.32
N SER A 165 -3.33 -12.56 18.05
CA SER A 165 -4.17 -12.32 19.23
C SER A 165 -3.33 -11.81 20.39
N LEU A 166 -3.89 -10.90 21.19
CA LEU A 166 -3.26 -10.39 22.42
C LEU A 166 -3.02 -11.49 23.49
N ILE A 167 -3.64 -12.66 23.33
CA ILE A 167 -3.56 -13.81 24.25
C ILE A 167 -3.01 -15.05 23.52
N SER A 168 -2.18 -14.86 22.49
CA SER A 168 -1.54 -15.99 21.81
C SER A 168 -0.49 -16.64 22.73
N THR A 169 -0.84 -17.80 23.31
CA THR A 169 0.08 -18.73 23.99
C THR A 169 0.65 -19.74 23.03
#